data_AF-A0A1E4Y6F7-F1
#
_entry.id   AF-A0A1E4Y6F7-F1
#
_cell.length_a   1.000
_cell.length_b   1.000
_cell.length_c   1.000
_cell.angle_alpha   90.00
_cell.angle_beta   90.00
_cell.angle_gamma   90.00
#
_symmetry.space_group_name_H-M   'P 1'
#
loop_
_entity.id
_entity.type
_entity.pdbx_description
1 polymer ?
#
loop_
_entity_poly.entity_id
_entity_poly.type
_entity_poly.pdbx_seq_one_letter_code
_entity_poly.pdbx_strand_id
1 'polypeptide(L)'
;MLERLFKLSEHGTSARTELIAGVTTFLTMSYIIFVNPDILSTTGMDRNAVFVATCLAAALGSIVMGLVANWPIGMAPGMGLNAFFAFTVVSALGFTWQQALGAVFISGCIFVLLTVTGVRSWLIAGIPHSLRSAIAAGIGLFLAIIALKSAGIVVANKATLIGLGDLKQTGPLLAIFGFFVIAVLDALKIRGSILIGILAVTILSWIFGVSEFHGIVSAPPSIMPTFLQLDIVGALHGGLVHIILVFVLVEVFDATGTLIGIAKRANLIQEGKPNRLSRALLADSAAIVAGSLMGTSSTTAFVESASGVQAGGRTGLTAITIAALFIAALFFSPLAASVPAYATAPALLYVAGLMMRELTEIEWDDLTEAAPAAITALAMPFTYSIANGLAFGFITYVAVKVFTGRWSMLHPATQIVAALFVVRFAFFAD
;
A
#
# COMPACT_ATOMS: atom_id res chain seq x y z
N MET A 1 17.78 -9.18 -27.55
CA MET A 1 17.32 -7.91 -26.92
C MET A 1 17.09 -8.07 -25.43
N LEU A 2 16.21 -9.00 -24.99
CA LEU A 2 15.93 -9.26 -23.56
C LEU A 2 17.18 -9.53 -22.72
N GLU A 3 18.11 -10.34 -23.24
CA GLU A 3 19.38 -10.63 -22.55
C GLU A 3 20.24 -9.38 -22.32
N ARG A 4 20.29 -8.45 -23.29
CA ARG A 4 21.07 -7.22 -23.17
C ARG A 4 20.45 -6.22 -22.19
N LEU A 5 19.12 -6.18 -22.12
CA LEU A 5 18.39 -5.23 -21.26
C LEU A 5 18.30 -5.71 -19.81
N PHE A 6 17.89 -6.97 -19.61
CA PHE A 6 17.57 -7.51 -18.29
C PHE A 6 18.65 -8.44 -17.73
N LYS A 7 19.65 -8.84 -18.55
CA LYS A 7 20.79 -9.67 -18.13
C LYS A 7 20.32 -10.99 -17.48
N LEU A 8 19.46 -11.73 -18.16
CA LEU A 8 18.78 -12.90 -17.58
C LEU A 8 19.78 -13.98 -17.14
N SER A 9 20.83 -14.23 -17.92
CA SER A 9 21.86 -15.21 -17.58
C SER A 9 22.68 -14.79 -16.36
N GLU A 10 22.99 -13.49 -16.21
CA GLU A 10 23.69 -12.96 -15.03
C GLU A 10 22.85 -13.11 -13.75
N HIS A 11 21.52 -13.10 -13.87
CA HIS A 11 20.59 -13.28 -12.75
C HIS A 11 20.13 -14.74 -12.58
N GLY A 12 20.68 -15.68 -13.35
CA GLY A 12 20.34 -17.11 -13.27
C GLY A 12 18.87 -17.42 -13.58
N THR A 13 18.24 -16.65 -14.46
CA THR A 13 16.81 -16.78 -14.81
C THR A 13 16.60 -16.97 -16.31
N SER A 14 15.37 -17.28 -16.71
CA SER A 14 14.96 -17.44 -18.11
C SER A 14 13.72 -16.59 -18.42
N ALA A 15 13.51 -16.24 -19.70
CA ALA A 15 12.32 -15.47 -20.10
C ALA A 15 11.01 -16.17 -19.68
N ARG A 16 10.96 -17.51 -19.76
CA ARG A 16 9.81 -18.30 -19.29
C ARG A 16 9.58 -18.14 -17.79
N THR A 17 10.65 -18.20 -17.00
CA THR A 17 10.59 -18.03 -15.55
C THR A 17 10.08 -16.64 -15.18
N GLU A 18 10.61 -15.59 -15.83
CA GLU A 18 10.20 -14.20 -15.59
C GLU A 18 8.73 -13.95 -15.98
N LEU A 19 8.26 -14.52 -17.09
CA LEU A 19 6.85 -14.41 -17.49
C LEU A 19 5.92 -15.09 -16.47
N ILE A 20 6.27 -16.29 -16.01
CA ILE A 20 5.50 -17.01 -14.98
C ILE A 20 5.53 -16.25 -13.66
N ALA A 21 6.68 -15.70 -13.27
CA ALA A 21 6.81 -14.85 -12.09
C ALA A 21 5.94 -13.60 -12.20
N GLY A 22 5.93 -12.94 -13.35
CA GLY A 22 5.11 -11.76 -13.61
C GLY A 22 3.61 -12.05 -13.53
N VAL A 23 3.15 -13.15 -14.14
CA VAL A 23 1.77 -13.62 -14.02
C VAL A 23 1.43 -13.95 -12.57
N THR A 24 2.34 -14.61 -11.85
CA THR A 24 2.13 -14.99 -10.44
C THR A 24 1.98 -13.74 -9.56
N THR A 25 2.87 -12.77 -9.71
CA THR A 25 2.77 -11.49 -8.99
C THR A 25 1.47 -10.77 -9.35
N PHE A 26 1.15 -10.66 -10.64
CA PHE A 26 -0.08 -10.02 -11.10
C PHE A 26 -1.31 -10.63 -10.44
N LEU A 27 -1.45 -11.96 -10.43
CA LEU A 27 -2.58 -12.65 -9.80
C LEU A 27 -2.67 -12.41 -8.29
N THR A 28 -1.54 -12.20 -7.61
CA THR A 28 -1.53 -11.89 -6.18
C THR A 28 -1.85 -10.43 -5.89
N MET A 29 -1.53 -9.49 -6.80
CA MET A 29 -1.78 -8.05 -6.61
C MET A 29 -3.04 -7.54 -7.33
N SER A 30 -3.66 -8.33 -8.21
CA SER A 30 -4.79 -7.91 -9.06
C SER A 30 -6.02 -7.47 -8.26
N TYR A 31 -6.11 -7.80 -6.97
CA TYR A 31 -7.17 -7.30 -6.11
C TYR A 31 -7.20 -5.76 -6.06
N ILE A 32 -6.06 -5.09 -6.27
CA ILE A 32 -5.96 -3.62 -6.24
C ILE A 32 -6.86 -2.96 -7.29
N ILE A 33 -7.13 -3.68 -8.39
CA ILE A 33 -8.00 -3.26 -9.49
C ILE A 33 -9.42 -3.00 -8.98
N PHE A 34 -9.86 -3.72 -7.94
CA PHE A 34 -11.19 -3.58 -7.34
C PHE A 34 -11.12 -2.75 -6.06
N VAL A 35 -10.15 -3.04 -5.20
CA VAL A 35 -10.07 -2.42 -3.87
C VAL A 35 -9.75 -0.92 -3.94
N ASN A 36 -8.86 -0.48 -4.83
CA ASN A 36 -8.50 0.94 -4.89
C ASN A 36 -9.65 1.83 -5.39
N PRO A 37 -10.37 1.47 -6.48
CA PRO A 37 -11.59 2.19 -6.86
C PRO A 37 -12.66 2.18 -5.78
N ASP A 38 -12.86 1.06 -5.07
CA ASP A 38 -13.83 0.97 -3.97
C ASP A 38 -13.49 1.95 -2.84
N ILE A 39 -12.21 2.08 -2.47
CA ILE A 39 -11.76 3.00 -1.43
C ILE A 39 -11.86 4.44 -1.91
N LEU A 40 -11.25 4.79 -3.04
CA LEU A 40 -11.16 6.18 -3.48
C LEU A 40 -12.51 6.74 -3.93
N SER A 41 -13.42 5.94 -4.47
CA SER A 41 -14.78 6.41 -4.83
C SER A 41 -15.60 6.88 -3.62
N THR A 42 -15.27 6.45 -2.40
CA THR A 42 -15.90 6.97 -1.16
C THR A 42 -15.66 8.47 -0.96
N THR A 43 -14.65 9.04 -1.61
CA THR A 43 -14.32 10.47 -1.57
C THR A 43 -15.10 11.31 -2.58
N GLY A 44 -15.93 10.68 -3.41
CA GLY A 44 -16.63 11.33 -4.52
C GLY A 44 -15.88 11.29 -5.86
N MET A 45 -14.73 10.62 -5.93
CA MET A 45 -14.05 10.35 -7.20
C MET A 45 -14.85 9.37 -8.07
N ASP A 46 -14.80 9.56 -9.39
CA ASP A 46 -15.43 8.63 -10.33
C ASP A 46 -14.75 7.25 -10.28
N ARG A 47 -15.53 6.22 -9.92
CA ARG A 47 -15.02 4.86 -9.72
C ARG A 47 -14.37 4.27 -10.98
N ASN A 48 -14.93 4.54 -12.16
CA ASN A 48 -14.41 4.00 -13.42
C ASN A 48 -13.10 4.69 -13.82
N ALA A 49 -13.02 6.00 -13.65
CA ALA A 49 -11.81 6.78 -13.89
C ALA A 49 -10.69 6.36 -12.94
N VAL A 50 -10.99 6.15 -11.65
CA VAL A 50 -10.02 5.61 -10.68
C VAL A 50 -9.55 4.21 -11.05
N PHE A 51 -10.42 3.33 -11.53
CA PHE A 51 -10.03 2.01 -12.04
C PHE A 51 -8.99 2.13 -13.16
N VAL A 52 -9.22 3.03 -14.13
CA VAL A 52 -8.29 3.28 -15.23
C VAL A 52 -6.99 3.88 -14.70
N ALA A 53 -7.05 4.89 -13.84
CA ALA A 53 -5.89 5.51 -13.21
C ALA A 53 -5.06 4.50 -12.42
N THR A 54 -5.69 3.58 -11.70
CA THR A 54 -5.05 2.50 -10.94
C THR A 54 -4.25 1.59 -11.86
N CYS A 55 -4.88 1.10 -12.94
CA CYS A 55 -4.22 0.19 -13.88
C CYS A 55 -3.07 0.87 -14.63
N LEU A 56 -3.27 2.11 -15.09
CA LEU A 56 -2.24 2.88 -15.80
C LEU A 56 -1.08 3.26 -14.88
N ALA A 57 -1.35 3.68 -13.64
CA ALA A 57 -0.32 3.98 -12.65
C ALA A 57 0.48 2.73 -12.26
N ALA A 58 -0.20 1.59 -12.06
CA ALA A 58 0.46 0.32 -11.80
C ALA A 58 1.34 -0.13 -12.97
N ALA A 59 0.83 -0.01 -14.20
CA ALA A 59 1.58 -0.34 -15.40
C ALA A 59 2.80 0.56 -15.58
N LEU A 60 2.62 1.87 -15.50
CA LEU A 60 3.70 2.84 -15.64
C LEU A 60 4.78 2.64 -14.55
N GLY A 61 4.37 2.55 -13.28
CA GLY A 61 5.30 2.32 -12.19
C GLY A 61 6.09 1.02 -12.36
N SER A 62 5.41 -0.06 -12.76
CA SER A 62 6.06 -1.36 -13.02
C SER A 62 7.00 -1.31 -14.23
N ILE A 63 6.67 -0.53 -15.27
CA ILE A 63 7.57 -0.28 -16.40
C ILE A 63 8.83 0.46 -15.94
N VAL A 64 8.67 1.55 -15.18
CA VAL A 64 9.81 2.33 -14.68
C VAL A 64 10.68 1.45 -13.77
N MET A 65 10.09 0.67 -12.87
CA MET A 65 10.83 -0.29 -12.03
C MET A 65 11.61 -1.31 -12.87
N GLY A 66 10.95 -1.88 -13.89
CA GLY A 66 11.55 -2.88 -14.77
C GLY A 66 12.71 -2.32 -15.61
N LEU A 67 12.57 -1.12 -16.17
CA LEU A 67 13.58 -0.54 -17.06
C LEU A 67 14.71 0.18 -16.31
N VAL A 68 14.39 0.91 -15.23
CA VAL A 68 15.38 1.74 -14.50
C VAL A 68 16.14 0.92 -13.47
N ALA A 69 15.43 0.10 -12.68
CA ALA A 69 16.04 -0.70 -11.62
C ALA A 69 16.38 -2.13 -12.06
N ASN A 70 15.69 -2.68 -13.06
CA ASN A 70 15.75 -4.10 -13.44
C ASN A 70 15.37 -5.03 -12.28
N TRP A 71 14.37 -4.65 -11.47
CA TRP A 71 13.92 -5.44 -10.33
C TRP A 71 12.56 -6.09 -10.60
N PRO A 72 12.31 -7.32 -10.09
CA PRO A 72 11.09 -8.10 -10.34
C PRO A 72 9.94 -7.65 -9.43
N ILE A 73 9.72 -6.34 -9.31
CA ILE A 73 8.78 -5.76 -8.36
C ILE A 73 7.67 -5.04 -9.12
N GLY A 74 6.43 -5.43 -8.83
CA GLY A 74 5.24 -4.73 -9.29
C GLY A 74 4.99 -3.48 -8.46
N MET A 75 4.58 -2.42 -9.13
CA MET A 75 4.17 -1.15 -8.52
C MET A 75 2.67 -0.99 -8.70
N ALA A 76 1.98 -0.49 -7.69
CA ALA A 76 0.56 -0.13 -7.75
C ALA A 76 0.21 0.84 -6.60
N PRO A 77 -1.00 1.43 -6.56
CA PRO A 77 -1.43 2.29 -5.45
C PRO A 77 -1.33 1.59 -4.09
N GLY A 78 -0.59 2.17 -3.14
CA GLY A 78 -0.31 1.56 -1.85
C GLY A 78 -1.54 1.44 -0.96
N MET A 79 -1.76 0.26 -0.38
CA MET A 79 -2.95 -0.02 0.44
C MET A 79 -3.01 0.79 1.74
N GLY A 80 -1.88 1.11 2.38
CA GLY A 80 -1.90 2.06 3.51
C GLY A 80 -2.18 3.50 3.06
N LEU A 81 -1.62 3.88 1.92
CA LEU A 81 -1.63 5.25 1.41
C LEU A 81 -3.01 5.63 0.83
N ASN A 82 -3.71 4.70 0.17
CA ASN A 82 -5.07 4.93 -0.33
C ASN A 82 -6.09 5.06 0.81
N ALA A 83 -5.94 4.25 1.88
CA ALA A 83 -6.78 4.32 3.06
C ALA A 83 -6.56 5.65 3.81
N PHE A 84 -5.30 6.06 3.99
CA PHE A 84 -4.98 7.35 4.57
C PHE A 84 -5.55 8.52 3.75
N PHE A 85 -5.41 8.47 2.42
CA PHE A 85 -5.99 9.44 1.50
C PHE A 85 -7.52 9.54 1.68
N ALA A 86 -8.24 8.43 1.55
CA ALA A 86 -9.70 8.47 1.48
C ALA A 86 -10.34 8.73 2.85
N PHE A 87 -9.84 8.05 3.87
CA PHE A 87 -10.51 8.00 5.16
C PHE A 87 -9.98 9.01 6.17
N THR A 88 -8.69 9.35 6.11
CA THR A 88 -8.13 10.36 7.01
C THR A 88 -8.21 11.74 6.34
N VAL A 89 -7.56 11.92 5.18
CA VAL A 89 -7.44 13.27 4.57
C VAL A 89 -8.78 13.79 4.07
N VAL A 90 -9.52 12.98 3.30
CA VAL A 90 -10.81 13.44 2.75
C VAL A 90 -11.94 13.28 3.77
N SER A 91 -12.15 12.08 4.31
CA SER A 91 -13.33 11.84 5.15
C SER A 91 -13.25 12.45 6.55
N ALA A 92 -12.12 12.30 7.25
CA ALA A 92 -12.01 12.77 8.64
C ALA A 92 -11.64 14.25 8.74
N LEU A 93 -10.71 14.72 7.91
CA LEU A 93 -10.24 16.12 7.92
C LEU A 93 -11.03 17.04 6.97
N GLY A 94 -11.89 16.49 6.12
CA GLY A 94 -12.81 17.27 5.28
C GLY A 94 -12.17 17.96 4.07
N PHE A 95 -10.93 17.60 3.70
CA PHE A 95 -10.28 18.13 2.51
C PHE A 95 -10.90 17.54 1.23
N THR A 96 -10.81 18.28 0.13
CA THR A 96 -11.25 17.72 -1.17
C THR A 96 -10.25 16.68 -1.67
N TRP A 97 -10.72 15.70 -2.44
CA TRP A 97 -9.83 14.69 -3.03
C TRP A 97 -8.82 15.31 -3.99
N GLN A 98 -9.14 16.44 -4.62
CA GLN A 98 -8.23 17.22 -5.46
C GLN A 98 -7.07 17.80 -4.64
N GLN A 99 -7.35 18.37 -3.46
CA GLN A 99 -6.34 18.85 -2.53
C GLN A 99 -5.47 17.71 -2.01
N ALA A 100 -6.09 16.57 -1.69
CA ALA A 100 -5.38 15.37 -1.29
C ALA A 100 -4.44 14.85 -2.40
N LEU A 101 -4.87 14.86 -3.67
CA LEU A 101 -4.01 14.52 -4.82
C LEU A 101 -2.87 15.54 -4.98
N GLY A 102 -3.14 16.82 -4.74
CA GLY A 102 -2.11 17.86 -4.69
C GLY A 102 -1.06 17.58 -3.63
N ALA A 103 -1.48 17.16 -2.43
CA ALA A 103 -0.58 16.77 -1.35
C ALA A 103 0.28 15.53 -1.71
N VAL A 104 -0.33 14.52 -2.37
CA VAL A 104 0.39 13.34 -2.88
C VAL A 104 1.39 13.73 -3.98
N PHE A 105 1.03 14.66 -4.88
CA PHE A 105 1.96 15.12 -5.92
C PHE A 105 3.17 15.83 -5.29
N ILE A 106 2.93 16.71 -4.31
CA ILE A 106 4.00 17.40 -3.58
C ILE A 106 4.85 16.41 -2.79
N SER A 107 4.25 15.42 -2.10
CA SER A 107 5.00 14.39 -1.39
C SER A 107 5.89 13.61 -2.36
N GLY A 108 5.35 13.18 -3.52
CA GLY A 108 6.12 12.54 -4.57
C GLY A 108 7.30 13.38 -5.07
N CYS A 109 7.11 14.69 -5.27
CA CYS A 109 8.19 15.61 -5.66
C CYS A 109 9.28 15.73 -4.58
N ILE A 110 8.87 15.88 -3.31
CA ILE A 110 9.79 15.87 -2.16
C ILE A 110 10.54 14.54 -2.14
N PHE A 111 9.86 13.43 -2.41
CA PHE A 111 10.42 12.10 -2.37
C PHE A 111 11.47 11.86 -3.46
N VAL A 112 11.23 12.37 -4.68
CA VAL A 112 12.22 12.42 -5.76
C VAL A 112 13.44 13.23 -5.30
N LEU A 113 13.22 14.41 -4.72
CA LEU A 113 14.30 15.28 -4.23
C LEU A 113 15.13 14.59 -3.13
N LEU A 114 14.48 13.96 -2.16
CA LEU A 114 15.15 13.21 -1.09
C LEU A 114 15.94 12.01 -1.64
N THR A 115 15.45 11.37 -2.70
CA THR A 115 16.13 10.24 -3.34
C THR A 115 17.37 10.70 -4.13
N VAL A 116 17.26 11.79 -4.89
CA VAL A 116 18.38 12.34 -5.69
C VAL A 116 19.46 12.96 -4.81
N THR A 117 19.08 13.64 -3.73
CA THR A 117 20.03 14.24 -2.77
C THR A 117 20.71 13.22 -1.85
N GLY A 118 20.26 11.96 -1.85
CA GLY A 118 20.78 10.90 -0.98
C GLY A 118 20.26 10.95 0.46
N VAL A 119 19.53 12.00 0.85
CA VAL A 119 18.95 12.17 2.20
C VAL A 119 18.02 11.03 2.56
N ARG A 120 17.33 10.44 1.58
CA ARG A 120 16.47 9.26 1.79
C ARG A 120 17.22 8.10 2.44
N SER A 121 18.44 7.81 1.99
CA SER A 121 19.24 6.71 2.56
C SER A 121 19.60 6.95 4.03
N TRP A 122 19.91 8.19 4.39
CA TRP A 122 20.18 8.61 5.76
C TRP A 122 18.93 8.53 6.65
N LEU A 123 17.77 8.95 6.13
CA LEU A 123 16.52 8.85 6.86
C LEU A 123 16.13 7.38 7.10
N ILE A 124 16.33 6.52 6.09
CA ILE A 124 16.10 5.07 6.19
C ILE A 124 17.01 4.42 7.25
N ALA A 125 18.31 4.78 7.24
CA ALA A 125 19.28 4.25 8.20
C ALA A 125 18.92 4.61 9.64
N GLY A 126 18.19 5.72 9.84
CA GLY A 126 17.74 6.15 11.14
C GLY A 126 16.45 5.52 11.66
N ILE A 127 15.80 4.61 10.92
CA ILE A 127 14.56 3.98 11.40
C ILE A 127 14.90 2.68 12.13
N PRO A 128 14.58 2.57 13.42
CA PRO A 128 14.72 1.35 14.19
C PRO A 128 13.98 0.19 13.51
N HIS A 129 14.54 -1.01 13.62
CA HIS A 129 13.93 -2.19 13.02
C HIS A 129 12.52 -2.45 13.57
N SER A 130 12.35 -2.33 14.89
CA SER A 130 11.07 -2.46 15.60
C SER A 130 9.98 -1.54 15.05
N LEU A 131 10.29 -0.24 14.90
CA LEU A 131 9.34 0.73 14.35
C LEU A 131 9.00 0.41 12.89
N ARG A 132 9.97 0.04 12.06
CA ARG A 132 9.71 -0.33 10.67
C ARG A 132 8.73 -1.50 10.56
N SER A 133 8.93 -2.52 11.37
CA SER A 133 8.07 -3.70 11.44
C SER A 133 6.68 -3.37 12.00
N ALA A 134 6.63 -2.54 13.06
CA ALA A 134 5.38 -2.09 13.67
C ALA A 134 4.54 -1.18 12.76
N ILE A 135 5.18 -0.37 11.90
CA ILE A 135 4.49 0.46 10.91
C ILE A 135 3.75 -0.42 9.91
N ALA A 136 4.43 -1.44 9.35
CA ALA A 136 3.80 -2.39 8.44
C ALA A 136 2.62 -3.12 9.11
N ALA A 137 2.82 -3.63 10.33
CA ALA A 137 1.77 -4.30 11.08
C ALA A 137 0.60 -3.36 11.44
N GLY A 138 0.88 -2.13 11.85
CA GLY A 138 -0.11 -1.11 12.19
C GLY A 138 -0.97 -0.70 11.00
N ILE A 139 -0.36 -0.54 9.82
CA ILE A 139 -1.08 -0.32 8.57
C ILE A 139 -2.00 -1.53 8.30
N GLY A 140 -1.49 -2.75 8.46
CA GLY A 140 -2.30 -3.97 8.38
C GLY A 140 -3.53 -3.93 9.30
N LEU A 141 -3.34 -3.63 10.58
CA LEU A 141 -4.44 -3.51 11.54
C LEU A 141 -5.45 -2.41 11.16
N PHE A 142 -4.97 -1.28 10.61
CA PHE A 142 -5.84 -0.21 10.10
C PHE A 142 -6.68 -0.68 8.89
N LEU A 143 -6.09 -1.45 7.97
CA LEU A 143 -6.85 -2.05 6.87
C LEU A 143 -7.84 -3.10 7.36
N ALA A 144 -7.50 -3.88 8.40
CA ALA A 144 -8.42 -4.86 8.99
C ALA A 144 -9.68 -4.18 9.54
N ILE A 145 -9.55 -3.08 10.29
CA ILE A 145 -10.74 -2.39 10.82
C ILE A 145 -11.59 -1.77 9.70
N ILE A 146 -10.97 -1.26 8.62
CA ILE A 146 -11.68 -0.78 7.44
C ILE A 146 -12.44 -1.91 6.76
N ALA A 147 -11.81 -3.06 6.55
CA ALA A 147 -12.44 -4.24 5.95
C ALA A 147 -13.64 -4.73 6.76
N LEU A 148 -13.48 -4.84 8.08
CA LEU A 148 -14.55 -5.29 8.96
C LEU A 148 -15.71 -4.29 8.99
N LYS A 149 -15.41 -2.98 8.92
CA LYS A 149 -16.41 -1.91 8.84
C LYS A 149 -17.15 -1.93 7.49
N SER A 150 -16.44 -2.06 6.37
CA SER A 150 -17.06 -2.09 5.04
C SER A 150 -17.90 -3.35 4.80
N ALA A 151 -17.54 -4.47 5.44
CA ALA A 151 -18.34 -5.68 5.46
C ALA A 151 -19.57 -5.61 6.39
N GLY A 152 -19.68 -4.58 7.24
CA GLY A 152 -20.73 -4.47 8.25
C GLY A 152 -20.56 -5.42 9.45
N ILE A 153 -19.40 -6.06 9.60
CA ILE A 153 -19.07 -6.93 10.74
C ILE A 153 -18.77 -6.09 11.98
N VAL A 154 -18.07 -4.96 11.79
CA VAL A 154 -17.78 -3.99 12.84
C VAL A 154 -18.61 -2.73 12.61
N VAL A 155 -19.32 -2.29 13.65
CA VAL A 155 -20.18 -1.10 13.63
C VAL A 155 -19.86 -0.18 14.80
N ALA A 156 -20.26 1.08 14.70
CA ALA A 156 -20.11 2.04 15.79
C ALA A 156 -21.01 1.67 16.98
N ASN A 157 -20.45 1.71 18.18
CA ASN A 157 -21.19 1.48 19.42
C ASN A 157 -20.98 2.66 20.38
N LYS A 158 -22.07 3.25 20.89
CA LYS A 158 -21.98 4.43 21.77
C LYS A 158 -21.27 4.16 23.10
N ALA A 159 -21.31 2.93 23.61
CA ALA A 159 -20.70 2.57 24.89
C ALA A 159 -19.23 2.12 24.74
N THR A 160 -18.87 1.48 23.63
CA THR A 160 -17.56 0.83 23.45
C THR A 160 -16.76 1.35 22.26
N LEU A 161 -17.27 2.35 21.53
CA LEU A 161 -16.81 2.84 20.21
C LEU A 161 -16.97 1.80 19.09
N ILE A 162 -16.62 0.54 19.35
CA ILE A 162 -16.64 -0.59 18.42
C ILE A 162 -17.63 -1.65 18.92
N GLY A 163 -18.52 -2.13 18.04
CA GLY A 163 -19.46 -3.21 18.33
C GLY A 163 -19.60 -4.19 17.16
N LEU A 164 -20.26 -5.32 17.43
CA LEU A 164 -20.57 -6.34 16.42
C LEU A 164 -21.82 -5.92 15.62
N GLY A 165 -21.72 -5.96 14.29
CA GLY A 165 -22.85 -5.74 13.40
C GLY A 165 -23.79 -6.95 13.31
N ASP A 166 -24.87 -6.83 12.52
CA ASP A 166 -25.81 -7.93 12.31
C ASP A 166 -25.25 -8.96 11.32
N LEU A 167 -24.68 -10.04 11.87
CA LEU A 167 -24.10 -11.12 11.08
C LEU A 167 -25.12 -11.94 10.28
N LYS A 168 -26.43 -11.70 10.41
CA LYS A 168 -27.45 -12.37 9.59
C LYS A 168 -27.64 -11.68 8.24
N GLN A 169 -27.11 -10.48 8.07
CA GLN A 169 -27.19 -9.77 6.80
C GLN A 169 -26.28 -10.39 5.74
N THR A 170 -26.71 -10.27 4.48
CA THR A 170 -26.02 -10.89 3.35
C THR A 170 -24.59 -10.39 3.18
N GLY A 171 -24.32 -9.10 3.44
CA GLY A 171 -22.99 -8.50 3.35
C GLY A 171 -21.96 -9.16 4.28
N PRO A 172 -22.16 -9.13 5.61
CA PRO A 172 -21.29 -9.80 6.57
C PRO A 172 -21.10 -11.31 6.28
N LEU A 173 -22.18 -12.03 5.93
CA LEU A 173 -22.10 -13.47 5.63
C LEU A 173 -21.21 -13.75 4.40
N LEU A 174 -21.42 -13.00 3.33
CA LEU A 174 -20.63 -13.12 2.11
C LEU A 174 -19.17 -12.74 2.34
N ALA A 175 -18.90 -11.72 3.17
CA ALA A 175 -17.55 -11.33 3.53
C ALA A 175 -16.84 -12.41 4.36
N ILE A 176 -17.51 -12.98 5.38
CA ILE A 176 -16.98 -14.08 6.20
C ILE A 176 -16.68 -15.30 5.31
N PHE A 177 -17.62 -15.67 4.44
CA PHE A 177 -17.42 -16.74 3.46
C PHE A 177 -16.21 -16.47 2.57
N GLY A 178 -16.12 -15.27 2.00
CA GLY A 178 -14.99 -14.86 1.16
C GLY A 178 -13.65 -14.97 1.87
N PHE A 179 -13.58 -14.58 3.14
CA PHE A 179 -12.35 -14.66 3.93
C PHE A 179 -11.90 -16.10 4.09
N PHE A 180 -12.81 -17.00 4.44
CA PHE A 180 -12.51 -18.44 4.54
C PHE A 180 -12.10 -19.03 3.19
N VAL A 181 -12.75 -18.65 2.09
CA VAL A 181 -12.35 -19.09 0.75
C VAL A 181 -10.91 -18.67 0.46
N ILE A 182 -10.57 -17.40 0.66
CA ILE A 182 -9.21 -16.90 0.43
C ILE A 182 -8.20 -17.66 1.30
N ALA A 183 -8.47 -17.77 2.60
CA ALA A 183 -7.58 -18.43 3.54
C ALA A 183 -7.36 -19.92 3.21
N VAL A 184 -8.43 -20.65 2.84
CA VAL A 184 -8.34 -22.05 2.44
C VAL A 184 -7.57 -22.21 1.13
N LEU A 185 -7.88 -21.41 0.11
CA LEU A 185 -7.17 -21.47 -1.17
C LEU A 185 -5.68 -21.14 -1.00
N ASP A 186 -5.35 -20.16 -0.16
CA ASP A 186 -3.96 -19.80 0.11
C ASP A 186 -3.22 -20.88 0.91
N ALA A 187 -3.88 -21.48 1.91
CA ALA A 187 -3.34 -22.63 2.64
C ALA A 187 -3.08 -23.85 1.73
N LEU A 188 -3.91 -24.02 0.70
CA LEU A 188 -3.73 -25.02 -0.36
C LEU A 188 -2.70 -24.60 -1.42
N LYS A 189 -2.03 -23.45 -1.25
CA LYS A 189 -1.02 -22.88 -2.16
C LYS A 189 -1.54 -22.63 -3.58
N ILE A 190 -2.82 -22.29 -3.70
CA ILE A 190 -3.45 -21.95 -4.99
C ILE A 190 -3.12 -20.48 -5.32
N ARG A 191 -2.51 -20.27 -6.49
CA ARG A 191 -2.14 -18.93 -6.97
C ARG A 191 -3.39 -18.10 -7.26
N GLY A 192 -3.39 -16.84 -6.84
CA GLY A 192 -4.55 -15.95 -7.02
C GLY A 192 -5.69 -16.23 -6.04
N SER A 193 -5.42 -16.83 -4.88
CA SER A 193 -6.37 -17.08 -3.78
C SER A 193 -7.27 -15.87 -3.51
N ILE A 194 -6.67 -14.68 -3.40
CA ILE A 194 -7.38 -13.41 -3.18
C ILE A 194 -8.35 -13.08 -4.33
N LEU A 195 -7.89 -13.14 -5.57
CA LEU A 195 -8.71 -12.86 -6.76
C LEU A 195 -9.89 -13.84 -6.86
N ILE A 196 -9.62 -15.13 -6.67
CA ILE A 196 -10.65 -16.18 -6.71
C ILE A 196 -11.69 -15.93 -5.61
N GLY A 197 -11.27 -15.53 -4.41
CA GLY A 197 -12.17 -15.17 -3.33
C GLY A 197 -13.10 -14.00 -3.68
N ILE A 198 -12.56 -12.92 -4.24
CA ILE A 198 -13.36 -11.76 -4.69
C ILE A 198 -14.39 -12.21 -5.74
N LEU A 199 -13.96 -12.98 -6.74
CA LEU A 199 -14.84 -13.46 -7.80
C LEU A 199 -15.91 -14.42 -7.26
N ALA A 200 -15.57 -15.33 -6.35
CA ALA A 200 -16.51 -16.25 -5.74
C ALA A 200 -17.61 -15.52 -4.97
N VAL A 201 -17.24 -14.54 -4.14
CA VAL A 201 -18.21 -13.71 -3.42
C VAL A 201 -19.08 -12.90 -4.38
N THR A 202 -18.47 -12.34 -5.43
CA THR A 202 -19.17 -11.56 -6.45
C THR A 202 -20.20 -12.41 -7.21
N ILE A 203 -19.83 -13.63 -7.62
CA ILE A 203 -20.73 -14.55 -8.32
C ILE A 203 -21.88 -14.97 -7.41
N LEU A 204 -21.61 -15.31 -6.15
CA LEU A 204 -22.66 -15.65 -5.19
C LEU A 204 -23.61 -14.46 -4.98
N SER A 205 -23.07 -13.25 -4.91
CA SER A 205 -23.87 -12.03 -4.81
C SER A 205 -24.82 -11.85 -6.00
N TRP A 206 -24.38 -12.14 -7.23
CA TRP A 206 -25.25 -12.13 -8.41
C TRP A 206 -26.33 -13.21 -8.32
N ILE A 207 -25.98 -14.43 -7.89
CA ILE A 207 -26.94 -15.54 -7.74
C ILE A 207 -28.03 -15.21 -6.71
N PHE A 208 -27.67 -14.56 -5.61
CA PHE A 208 -28.62 -14.11 -4.59
C PHE A 208 -29.39 -12.84 -4.99
N GLY A 209 -29.11 -12.25 -6.15
CA GLY A 209 -29.78 -11.05 -6.65
C GLY A 209 -29.44 -9.77 -5.87
N VAL A 210 -28.29 -9.76 -5.18
CA VAL A 210 -27.86 -8.62 -4.33
C VAL A 210 -26.98 -7.64 -5.09
N SER A 211 -26.37 -8.05 -6.19
CA SER A 211 -25.61 -7.17 -7.09
C SER A 211 -25.93 -7.44 -8.56
N GLU A 212 -25.73 -6.41 -9.39
CA GLU A 212 -25.98 -6.47 -10.83
C GLU A 212 -24.71 -6.82 -11.61
N PHE A 213 -24.87 -7.62 -12.65
CA PHE A 213 -23.81 -7.96 -13.58
C PHE A 213 -23.78 -6.94 -14.74
N HIS A 214 -22.67 -6.24 -14.87
CA HIS A 214 -22.48 -5.16 -15.84
C HIS A 214 -21.70 -5.59 -17.09
N GLY A 215 -21.36 -6.88 -17.21
CA GLY A 215 -20.64 -7.45 -18.36
C GLY A 215 -19.21 -7.91 -18.02
N ILE A 216 -18.46 -8.32 -19.05
CA ILE A 216 -17.10 -8.86 -18.89
C ILE A 216 -16.06 -7.96 -19.54
N VAL A 217 -16.27 -7.59 -20.81
CA VAL A 217 -15.28 -6.86 -21.62
C VAL A 217 -15.91 -5.64 -22.25
N SER A 218 -15.23 -4.50 -22.17
CA SER A 218 -15.58 -3.28 -22.89
C SER A 218 -14.33 -2.51 -23.30
N ALA A 219 -14.51 -1.45 -24.09
CA ALA A 219 -13.47 -0.44 -24.21
C ALA A 219 -13.17 0.17 -22.82
N PRO A 220 -11.90 0.50 -22.52
CA PRO A 220 -11.54 1.16 -21.26
C PRO A 220 -12.35 2.46 -21.06
N PRO A 221 -12.86 2.72 -19.84
CA PRO A 221 -13.54 3.97 -19.52
C PRO A 221 -12.62 5.19 -19.68
N SER A 222 -13.20 6.38 -19.70
CA SER A 222 -12.43 7.62 -19.73
C SER A 222 -11.76 7.89 -18.38
N ILE A 223 -10.46 8.24 -18.41
CA ILE A 223 -9.72 8.73 -17.23
C ILE A 223 -9.96 10.22 -16.94
N MET A 224 -10.61 10.96 -17.86
CA MET A 224 -10.80 12.41 -17.77
C MET A 224 -11.39 12.93 -16.45
N PRO A 225 -12.31 12.22 -15.77
CA PRO A 225 -12.85 12.69 -14.48
C PRO A 225 -11.80 12.86 -13.37
N THR A 226 -10.68 12.15 -13.42
CA THR A 226 -9.63 12.20 -12.38
C THR A 226 -8.29 12.71 -12.91
N PHE A 227 -8.07 12.64 -14.22
CA PHE A 227 -6.82 13.04 -14.86
C PHE A 227 -6.51 14.52 -14.65
N LEU A 228 -5.32 14.82 -14.10
CA LEU A 228 -4.82 16.18 -13.83
C LEU A 228 -5.76 17.08 -12.99
N GLN A 229 -6.63 16.48 -12.17
CA GLN A 229 -7.54 17.20 -11.29
C GLN A 229 -6.92 17.60 -9.94
N LEU A 230 -5.61 17.41 -9.76
CA LEU A 230 -4.91 17.74 -8.52
C LEU A 230 -4.85 19.26 -8.27
N ASP A 231 -5.09 19.65 -7.02
CA ASP A 231 -5.04 21.05 -6.56
C ASP A 231 -3.81 21.28 -5.66
N ILE A 232 -2.68 21.66 -6.28
CA ILE A 232 -1.41 21.95 -5.59
C ILE A 232 -1.53 23.21 -4.74
N VAL A 233 -2.26 24.22 -5.24
CA VAL A 233 -2.38 25.52 -4.57
C VAL A 233 -3.22 25.36 -3.31
N GLY A 234 -4.36 24.68 -3.41
CA GLY A 234 -5.18 24.31 -2.25
C GLY A 234 -4.41 23.43 -1.27
N ALA A 235 -3.56 22.53 -1.76
CA ALA A 235 -2.70 21.73 -0.89
C ALA A 235 -1.72 22.59 -0.05
N LEU A 236 -1.14 23.63 -0.62
CA LEU A 236 -0.21 24.50 0.12
C LEU A 236 -0.92 25.45 1.08
N HIS A 237 -2.09 25.99 0.71
CA HIS A 237 -2.79 27.00 1.50
C HIS A 237 -3.73 26.43 2.57
N GLY A 238 -4.26 25.22 2.38
CA GLY A 238 -5.25 24.60 3.27
C GLY A 238 -4.67 24.02 4.57
N GLY A 239 -3.42 24.33 4.93
CA GLY A 239 -2.78 23.73 6.09
C GLY A 239 -2.31 22.28 5.89
N LEU A 240 -2.34 21.72 4.66
CA LEU A 240 -1.92 20.33 4.39
C LEU A 240 -0.40 20.10 4.51
N VAL A 241 0.41 21.08 4.92
CA VAL A 241 1.86 20.88 5.14
C VAL A 241 2.13 19.68 6.06
N HIS A 242 1.34 19.55 7.13
CA HIS A 242 1.44 18.43 8.07
C HIS A 242 1.00 17.09 7.44
N ILE A 243 0.06 17.11 6.49
CA ILE A 243 -0.42 15.92 5.75
C ILE A 243 0.60 15.50 4.71
N ILE A 244 1.20 16.46 3.99
CA ILE A 244 2.31 16.23 3.06
C ILE A 244 3.47 15.58 3.81
N LEU A 245 3.81 16.08 5.00
CA LEU A 245 4.84 15.47 5.84
C LEU A 245 4.50 14.02 6.20
N VAL A 246 3.25 13.72 6.57
CA VAL A 246 2.82 12.34 6.84
C VAL A 246 2.91 11.47 5.60
N PHE A 247 2.44 11.93 4.44
CA PHE A 247 2.57 11.18 3.19
C PHE A 247 4.02 10.85 2.92
N VAL A 248 4.92 11.83 2.97
CA VAL A 248 6.36 11.62 2.78
C VAL A 248 6.88 10.57 3.76
N LEU A 249 6.56 10.67 5.06
CA LEU A 249 7.04 9.72 6.05
C LEU A 249 6.50 8.29 5.81
N VAL A 250 5.19 8.14 5.63
CA VAL A 250 4.55 6.84 5.35
C VAL A 250 5.14 6.23 4.07
N GLU A 251 5.30 7.04 3.00
CA GLU A 251 5.91 6.62 1.73
C GLU A 251 7.36 6.17 1.93
N VAL A 252 8.18 6.90 2.73
CA VAL A 252 9.54 6.44 3.04
C VAL A 252 9.48 5.04 3.63
N PHE A 253 8.62 4.83 4.62
CA PHE A 253 8.63 3.61 5.42
C PHE A 253 8.06 2.41 4.65
N ASP A 254 6.94 2.60 3.96
CA ASP A 254 6.27 1.55 3.21
C ASP A 254 7.09 1.11 1.99
N ALA A 255 7.47 2.05 1.12
CA ALA A 255 8.21 1.72 -0.08
C ALA A 255 9.58 1.11 0.25
N THR A 256 10.29 1.69 1.23
CA THR A 256 11.62 1.18 1.61
C THR A 256 11.53 -0.21 2.23
N GLY A 257 10.61 -0.42 3.19
CA GLY A 257 10.44 -1.70 3.86
C GLY A 257 10.14 -2.80 2.85
N THR A 258 9.19 -2.54 1.96
CA THR A 258 8.75 -3.50 0.94
C THR A 258 9.82 -3.77 -0.10
N LEU A 259 10.47 -2.73 -0.65
CA LEU A 259 11.56 -2.89 -1.62
C LEU A 259 12.72 -3.69 -1.04
N ILE A 260 13.18 -3.36 0.16
CA ILE A 260 14.29 -4.08 0.80
C ILE A 260 13.87 -5.52 1.13
N GLY A 261 12.67 -5.72 1.66
CA GLY A 261 12.16 -7.05 2.01
C GLY A 261 12.09 -7.99 0.79
N ILE A 262 11.54 -7.51 -0.33
CA ILE A 262 11.47 -8.29 -1.56
C ILE A 262 12.87 -8.47 -2.17
N ALA A 263 13.69 -7.43 -2.21
CA ALA A 263 15.03 -7.50 -2.80
C ALA A 263 15.94 -8.49 -2.05
N LYS A 264 15.82 -8.56 -0.71
CA LYS A 264 16.49 -9.61 0.09
C LYS A 264 15.99 -11.01 -0.28
N ARG A 265 14.67 -11.22 -0.38
CA ARG A 265 14.09 -12.51 -0.83
C ARG A 265 14.49 -12.90 -2.25
N ALA A 266 14.71 -11.92 -3.12
CA ALA A 266 15.17 -12.10 -4.49
C ALA A 266 16.70 -12.24 -4.60
N ASN A 267 17.43 -12.16 -3.48
CA ASN A 267 18.90 -12.17 -3.43
C ASN A 267 19.56 -11.04 -4.26
N LEU A 268 18.90 -9.88 -4.35
CA LEU A 268 19.32 -8.70 -5.12
C LEU A 268 20.12 -7.69 -4.28
N ILE A 269 20.07 -7.80 -2.95
CA ILE A 269 20.87 -7.01 -2.02
C ILE A 269 21.81 -7.98 -1.30
N GLN A 270 23.10 -7.90 -1.62
CA GLN A 270 24.17 -8.69 -1.00
C GLN A 270 25.13 -7.73 -0.29
N GLU A 271 25.58 -8.09 0.90
CA GLU A 271 26.55 -7.28 1.66
C GLU A 271 27.85 -7.11 0.86
N GLY A 272 28.39 -5.89 0.88
CA GLY A 272 29.64 -5.55 0.21
C GLY A 272 29.57 -5.43 -1.33
N LYS A 273 28.40 -5.64 -1.96
CA LYS A 273 28.23 -5.45 -3.41
C LYS A 273 27.37 -4.24 -3.74
N PRO A 274 27.73 -3.45 -4.78
CA PRO A 274 26.89 -2.37 -5.26
C PRO A 274 25.54 -2.93 -5.75
N ASN A 275 24.44 -2.39 -5.24
CA ASN A 275 23.09 -2.78 -5.60
C ASN A 275 22.35 -1.63 -6.31
N ARG A 276 21.16 -1.93 -6.84
CA ARG A 276 20.34 -0.96 -7.59
C ARG A 276 19.23 -0.34 -6.74
N LEU A 277 19.34 -0.38 -5.41
CA LEU A 277 18.30 0.11 -4.51
C LEU A 277 17.97 1.58 -4.79
N SER A 278 18.99 2.45 -4.94
CA SER A 278 18.76 3.87 -5.26
C SER A 278 17.94 4.07 -6.55
N ARG A 279 18.15 3.23 -7.57
CA ARG A 279 17.38 3.26 -8.82
C ARG A 279 15.95 2.76 -8.63
N ALA A 280 15.75 1.73 -7.82
CA ALA A 280 14.42 1.23 -7.46
C ALA A 280 13.63 2.27 -6.65
N LEU A 281 14.29 2.92 -5.69
CA LEU A 281 13.73 4.03 -4.90
C LEU A 281 13.35 5.21 -5.80
N LEU A 282 14.16 5.53 -6.81
CA LEU A 282 13.83 6.59 -7.78
C LEU A 282 12.64 6.21 -8.67
N ALA A 283 12.60 4.95 -9.13
CA ALA A 283 11.48 4.43 -9.92
C ALA A 283 10.16 4.51 -9.16
N ASP A 284 10.21 4.16 -7.87
CA ASP A 284 9.12 4.28 -6.91
C ASP A 284 8.65 5.73 -6.73
N SER A 285 9.55 6.68 -6.48
CA SER A 285 9.20 8.10 -6.39
C SER A 285 8.59 8.66 -7.69
N ALA A 286 9.14 8.27 -8.84
CA ALA A 286 8.61 8.69 -10.14
C ALA A 286 7.20 8.14 -10.39
N ALA A 287 6.94 6.91 -9.94
CA ALA A 287 5.61 6.31 -10.03
C ALA A 287 4.58 7.05 -9.16
N ILE A 288 4.97 7.57 -7.98
CA ILE A 288 4.09 8.39 -7.13
C ILE A 288 3.66 9.65 -7.88
N VAL A 289 4.62 10.40 -8.40
CA VAL A 289 4.37 11.65 -9.15
C VAL A 289 3.47 11.37 -10.36
N ALA A 290 3.74 10.31 -11.12
CA ALA A 290 2.92 9.99 -12.28
C ALA A 290 1.52 9.48 -11.88
N GLY A 291 1.41 8.71 -10.80
CA GLY A 291 0.14 8.22 -10.25
C GLY A 291 -0.79 9.36 -9.83
N SER A 292 -0.24 10.37 -9.13
CA SER A 292 -1.03 11.53 -8.72
C SER A 292 -1.51 12.38 -9.90
N LEU A 293 -0.71 12.50 -10.97
CA LEU A 293 -1.12 13.16 -12.21
C LEU A 293 -2.25 12.40 -12.92
N MET A 294 -2.25 11.07 -12.86
CA MET A 294 -3.32 10.22 -13.42
C MET A 294 -4.60 10.22 -12.57
N GLY A 295 -4.56 10.76 -11.35
CA GLY A 295 -5.72 10.82 -10.46
C GLY A 295 -5.91 9.56 -9.64
N THR A 296 -4.82 8.96 -9.15
CA THR A 296 -4.84 7.92 -8.11
C THR A 296 -3.93 8.32 -6.94
N SER A 297 -4.14 7.71 -5.78
CA SER A 297 -3.25 7.84 -4.61
C SER A 297 -1.83 7.34 -4.90
N SER A 298 -0.91 7.62 -3.97
CA SER A 298 0.51 7.25 -4.06
C SER A 298 0.70 5.79 -4.45
N THR A 299 1.51 5.57 -5.49
CA THR A 299 1.96 4.22 -5.86
C THR A 299 3.18 3.82 -5.04
N THR A 300 3.34 2.53 -4.82
CA THR A 300 4.42 1.96 -4.01
C THR A 300 4.76 0.57 -4.53
N ALA A 301 5.88 0.01 -4.06
CA ALA A 301 6.24 -1.38 -4.29
C ALA A 301 5.25 -2.32 -3.59
N PHE A 302 4.74 -3.32 -4.31
CA PHE A 302 3.77 -4.27 -3.76
C PHE A 302 4.45 -5.50 -3.16
N VAL A 303 4.12 -5.80 -1.89
CA VAL A 303 4.66 -6.93 -1.11
C VAL A 303 4.37 -8.28 -1.76
N GLU A 304 3.28 -8.35 -2.53
CA GLU A 304 2.83 -9.47 -3.34
C GLU A 304 3.87 -9.92 -4.38
N SER A 305 4.78 -9.02 -4.77
CA SER A 305 5.92 -9.36 -5.63
C SER A 305 6.83 -10.44 -5.03
N ALA A 306 6.76 -10.67 -3.72
CA ALA A 306 7.41 -11.81 -3.07
C ALA A 306 6.97 -13.16 -3.67
N SER A 307 5.72 -13.28 -4.13
CA SER A 307 5.21 -14.52 -4.75
C SER A 307 5.86 -14.79 -6.11
N GLY A 308 6.01 -13.77 -6.97
CA GLY A 308 6.72 -13.89 -8.24
C GLY A 308 8.21 -14.13 -8.04
N VAL A 309 8.81 -13.51 -7.03
CA VAL A 309 10.19 -13.80 -6.63
C VAL A 309 10.36 -15.25 -6.18
N GLN A 310 9.42 -15.81 -5.41
CA GLN A 310 9.42 -17.23 -5.05
C GLN A 310 9.21 -18.14 -6.28
N ALA A 311 8.46 -17.69 -7.29
CA ALA A 311 8.31 -18.37 -8.57
C ALA A 311 9.55 -18.26 -9.49
N GLY A 312 10.61 -17.57 -9.04
CA GLY A 312 11.90 -17.47 -9.74
C GLY A 312 12.15 -16.14 -10.45
N GLY A 313 11.29 -15.13 -10.30
CA GLY A 313 11.49 -13.80 -10.87
C GLY A 313 12.69 -13.09 -10.24
N ARG A 314 13.60 -12.59 -11.06
CA ARG A 314 14.85 -11.94 -10.64
C ARG A 314 15.11 -10.61 -11.35
N THR A 315 14.41 -10.31 -12.43
CA THR A 315 14.71 -9.15 -13.29
C THR A 315 13.49 -8.28 -13.55
N GLY A 316 13.73 -7.13 -14.19
CA GLY A 316 12.70 -6.22 -14.63
C GLY A 316 11.73 -6.80 -15.65
N LEU A 317 12.05 -7.91 -16.31
CA LEU A 317 11.12 -8.59 -17.22
C LEU A 317 9.85 -9.06 -16.49
N THR A 318 9.98 -9.49 -15.24
CA THR A 318 8.84 -9.76 -14.34
C THR A 318 7.96 -8.50 -14.21
N ALA A 319 8.55 -7.33 -13.95
CA ALA A 319 7.82 -6.07 -13.80
C ALA A 319 7.16 -5.59 -15.12
N ILE A 320 7.81 -5.78 -16.26
CA ILE A 320 7.21 -5.50 -17.59
C ILE A 320 6.01 -6.41 -17.85
N THR A 321 6.09 -7.68 -17.46
CA THR A 321 4.98 -8.62 -17.60
C THR A 321 3.78 -8.18 -16.77
N ILE A 322 4.01 -7.76 -15.52
CA ILE A 322 2.97 -7.19 -14.65
C ILE A 322 2.32 -5.97 -15.31
N ALA A 323 3.12 -5.05 -15.87
CA ALA A 323 2.61 -3.87 -16.54
C ALA A 323 1.72 -4.21 -17.74
N ALA A 324 2.14 -5.16 -18.58
CA ALA A 324 1.35 -5.61 -19.71
C ALA A 324 -0.01 -6.20 -19.27
N LEU A 325 -0.02 -6.94 -18.16
CA LEU A 325 -1.25 -7.51 -17.59
C LEU A 325 -2.18 -6.44 -17.00
N PHE A 326 -1.66 -5.39 -16.36
CA PHE A 326 -2.47 -4.24 -15.93
C PHE A 326 -3.06 -3.45 -17.09
N ILE A 327 -2.31 -3.29 -18.19
CA ILE A 327 -2.85 -2.67 -19.41
C ILE A 327 -3.96 -3.56 -20.00
N ALA A 328 -3.76 -4.88 -20.04
CA ALA A 328 -4.80 -5.81 -20.47
C ALA A 328 -6.02 -5.79 -19.55
N ALA A 329 -5.84 -5.56 -18.25
CA ALA A 329 -6.91 -5.47 -17.28
C ALA A 329 -7.91 -4.34 -17.57
N LEU A 330 -7.48 -3.26 -18.26
CA LEU A 330 -8.36 -2.14 -18.63
C LEU A 330 -9.58 -2.57 -19.45
N PHE A 331 -9.45 -3.62 -20.26
CA PHE A 331 -10.55 -4.14 -21.08
C PHE A 331 -11.61 -4.88 -20.24
N PHE A 332 -11.30 -5.24 -18.99
CA PHE A 332 -12.21 -5.92 -18.06
C PHE A 332 -12.93 -4.94 -17.12
N SER A 333 -13.05 -3.67 -17.49
CA SER A 333 -13.71 -2.65 -16.66
C SER A 333 -15.16 -2.99 -16.26
N PRO A 334 -16.02 -3.62 -17.10
CA PRO A 334 -17.39 -3.94 -16.69
C PRO A 334 -17.41 -5.03 -15.61
N LEU A 335 -16.43 -5.94 -15.64
CA LEU A 335 -16.27 -6.94 -14.59
C LEU A 335 -15.92 -6.27 -13.26
N ALA A 336 -15.03 -5.27 -13.27
CA ALA A 336 -14.69 -4.51 -12.08
C ALA A 336 -15.86 -3.71 -11.51
N ALA A 337 -16.69 -3.09 -12.37
CA ALA A 337 -17.90 -2.40 -11.95
C ALA A 337 -18.94 -3.33 -11.29
N SER A 338 -18.91 -4.62 -11.64
CA SER A 338 -19.84 -5.62 -11.12
C SER A 338 -19.49 -6.17 -9.73
N VAL A 339 -18.33 -5.79 -9.18
CA VAL A 339 -17.85 -6.24 -7.87
C VAL A 339 -18.42 -5.34 -6.76
N PRO A 340 -19.21 -5.87 -5.81
CA PRO A 340 -19.70 -5.08 -4.68
C PRO A 340 -18.61 -4.88 -3.61
N ALA A 341 -18.72 -3.79 -2.83
CA ALA A 341 -17.70 -3.44 -1.84
C ALA A 341 -17.49 -4.49 -0.72
N TYR A 342 -18.52 -5.25 -0.35
CA TYR A 342 -18.36 -6.36 0.62
C TYR A 342 -17.64 -7.58 0.03
N ALA A 343 -17.48 -7.68 -1.30
CA ALA A 343 -16.68 -8.74 -1.93
C ALA A 343 -15.18 -8.44 -1.89
N THR A 344 -14.79 -7.17 -1.76
CA THR A 344 -13.39 -6.75 -1.66
C THR A 344 -12.90 -6.66 -0.21
N ALA A 345 -13.80 -6.52 0.77
CA ALA A 345 -13.48 -6.54 2.20
C ALA A 345 -12.68 -7.78 2.66
N PRO A 346 -12.98 -9.03 2.24
CA PRO A 346 -12.24 -10.20 2.68
C PRO A 346 -10.79 -10.22 2.18
N ALA A 347 -10.56 -9.71 0.97
CA ALA A 347 -9.23 -9.54 0.41
C ALA A 347 -8.41 -8.56 1.25
N LEU A 348 -9.01 -7.41 1.60
CA LEU A 348 -8.38 -6.41 2.46
C LEU A 348 -8.04 -6.98 3.84
N LEU A 349 -8.95 -7.74 4.44
CA LEU A 349 -8.73 -8.41 5.73
C LEU A 349 -7.64 -9.47 5.66
N TYR A 350 -7.56 -10.23 4.57
CA TYR A 350 -6.51 -11.23 4.36
C TYR A 350 -5.13 -10.59 4.22
N VAL A 351 -5.02 -9.53 3.41
CA VAL A 351 -3.78 -8.76 3.23
C VAL A 351 -3.32 -8.15 4.56
N ALA A 352 -4.24 -7.59 5.35
CA ALA A 352 -3.96 -7.13 6.70
C ALA A 352 -3.33 -8.24 7.57
N GLY A 353 -3.87 -9.47 7.47
CA GLY A 353 -3.32 -10.66 8.13
C GLY A 353 -1.87 -10.97 7.73
N LEU A 354 -1.54 -10.84 6.44
CA LEU A 354 -0.18 -11.03 5.95
C LEU A 354 0.79 -9.98 6.50
N MET A 355 0.34 -8.73 6.64
CA MET A 355 1.14 -7.62 7.19
C MET A 355 1.38 -7.76 8.70
N MET A 356 0.45 -8.38 9.44
CA MET A 356 0.64 -8.66 10.86
C MET A 356 1.85 -9.57 11.15
N ARG A 357 2.31 -10.37 10.18
CA ARG A 357 3.52 -11.20 10.35
C ARG A 357 4.73 -10.36 10.74
N GLU A 358 4.82 -9.10 10.31
CA GLU A 358 5.98 -8.25 10.63
C GLU A 358 6.14 -8.01 12.15
N LEU A 359 5.10 -8.24 12.96
CA LEU A 359 5.23 -8.22 14.43
C LEU A 359 6.21 -9.28 14.97
N THR A 360 6.52 -10.34 14.21
CA THR A 360 7.50 -11.36 14.62
C THR A 360 8.94 -10.87 14.53
N GLU A 361 9.19 -9.80 13.78
CA GLU A 361 10.52 -9.20 13.62
C GLU A 361 10.85 -8.20 14.74
N ILE A 362 9.98 -8.09 15.76
CA ILE A 362 10.13 -7.16 16.88
C ILE A 362 10.74 -7.89 18.08
N GLU A 363 11.77 -7.30 18.68
CA GLU A 363 12.40 -7.81 19.90
C GLU A 363 11.52 -7.55 21.12
N TRP A 364 10.57 -8.45 21.38
CA TRP A 364 9.57 -8.29 22.44
C TRP A 364 10.15 -8.31 23.86
N ASP A 365 11.32 -8.92 24.06
CA ASP A 365 12.00 -8.98 25.36
C ASP A 365 12.63 -7.63 25.75
N ASP A 366 12.90 -6.74 24.79
CA ASP A 366 13.39 -5.38 25.05
C ASP A 366 12.22 -4.39 25.05
N LEU A 367 11.83 -3.92 26.24
CA LEU A 367 10.76 -2.92 26.39
C LEU A 367 11.03 -1.62 25.61
N THR A 368 12.29 -1.27 25.39
CA THR A 368 12.68 -0.07 24.64
C THR A 368 12.44 -0.19 23.14
N GLU A 369 12.18 -1.40 22.65
CA GLU A 369 11.77 -1.70 21.27
C GLU A 369 10.28 -2.08 21.21
N ALA A 370 9.82 -2.92 22.15
CA ALA A 370 8.47 -3.48 22.19
C ALA A 370 7.38 -2.42 22.47
N ALA A 371 7.59 -1.52 23.44
CA ALA A 371 6.57 -0.53 23.78
C ALA A 371 6.31 0.49 22.64
N PRO A 372 7.34 1.09 22.01
CA PRO A 372 7.14 1.94 20.83
C PRO A 372 6.46 1.21 19.68
N ALA A 373 6.87 -0.03 19.42
CA ALA A 373 6.26 -0.87 18.39
C ALA A 373 4.77 -1.13 18.65
N ALA A 374 4.42 -1.57 19.85
CA ALA A 374 3.04 -1.86 20.22
C ALA A 374 2.14 -0.63 20.11
N ILE A 375 2.60 0.52 20.62
CA ILE A 375 1.87 1.79 20.52
C ILE A 375 1.69 2.21 19.06
N THR A 376 2.75 2.08 18.23
CA THR A 376 2.68 2.37 16.80
C THR A 376 1.58 1.54 16.13
N ALA A 377 1.58 0.23 16.35
CA ALA A 377 0.66 -0.69 15.69
C ALA A 377 -0.79 -0.51 16.15
N LEU A 378 -1.02 -0.31 17.46
CA LEU A 378 -2.36 -0.21 18.04
C LEU A 378 -3.00 1.16 17.80
N ALA A 379 -2.22 2.25 17.82
CA ALA A 379 -2.78 3.58 17.68
C ALA A 379 -3.36 3.84 16.27
N MET A 380 -2.82 3.21 15.21
CA MET A 380 -3.34 3.40 13.85
C MET A 380 -4.82 3.03 13.71
N PRO A 381 -5.27 1.79 14.02
CA PRO A 381 -6.68 1.41 13.95
C PRO A 381 -7.54 2.13 14.98
N PHE A 382 -7.05 2.31 16.22
CA PHE A 382 -7.88 2.87 17.30
C PHE A 382 -8.06 4.38 17.24
N THR A 383 -7.14 5.10 16.61
CA THR A 383 -7.31 6.53 16.32
C THR A 383 -7.73 6.79 14.87
N TYR A 384 -7.93 5.73 14.10
CA TYR A 384 -8.29 5.78 12.68
C TYR A 384 -7.34 6.68 11.85
N SER A 385 -6.05 6.70 12.24
CA SER A 385 -5.05 7.63 11.71
C SER A 385 -3.65 7.00 11.72
N ILE A 386 -3.10 6.76 10.53
CA ILE A 386 -1.72 6.29 10.34
C ILE A 386 -0.73 7.33 10.89
N ALA A 387 -1.03 8.62 10.71
CA ALA A 387 -0.21 9.72 11.22
C ALA A 387 -0.03 9.65 12.74
N ASN A 388 -1.11 9.41 13.48
CA ASN A 388 -1.07 9.36 14.94
C ASN A 388 -0.29 8.13 15.42
N GLY A 389 -0.45 6.98 14.75
CA GLY A 389 0.33 5.78 15.05
C GLY A 389 1.83 5.99 14.87
N LEU A 390 2.23 6.58 13.74
CA LEU A 390 3.63 6.98 13.52
C LEU A 390 4.13 7.94 14.60
N ALA A 391 3.35 8.99 14.88
CA ALA A 391 3.72 10.01 15.82
C ALA A 391 3.98 9.44 17.22
N PHE A 392 3.02 8.68 17.76
CA PHE A 392 3.17 8.06 19.07
C PHE A 392 4.30 7.04 19.10
N GLY A 393 4.51 6.30 18.01
CA GLY A 393 5.64 5.38 17.86
C GLY A 393 7.00 6.03 18.01
N PHE A 394 7.30 7.02 17.16
CA PHE A 394 8.58 7.73 17.16
C PHE A 394 8.81 8.49 18.47
N ILE A 395 7.77 9.16 19.00
CA ILE A 395 7.84 9.88 20.28
C ILE A 395 8.15 8.90 21.41
N THR A 396 7.45 7.76 21.49
CA THR A 396 7.69 6.74 22.52
C THR A 396 9.10 6.16 22.39
N TYR A 397 9.55 5.84 21.18
CA TYR A 397 10.88 5.29 20.96
C TYR A 397 11.98 6.23 21.45
N VAL A 398 11.91 7.50 21.06
CA VAL A 398 12.87 8.51 21.51
C VAL A 398 12.77 8.66 23.02
N ALA A 399 11.59 8.92 23.59
CA ALA A 399 11.40 9.14 25.02
C ALA A 399 11.93 7.96 25.86
N VAL A 400 11.60 6.72 25.50
CA VAL A 400 12.03 5.54 26.28
C VAL A 400 13.55 5.36 26.21
N LYS A 401 14.18 5.47 25.03
CA LYS A 401 15.65 5.36 24.91
C LYS A 401 16.37 6.51 25.66
N VAL A 402 15.80 7.70 25.63
CA VAL A 402 16.24 8.87 26.41
C VAL A 402 16.21 8.58 27.91
N PHE A 403 15.05 8.21 28.46
CA PHE A 403 14.89 8.02 29.90
C PHE A 403 15.55 6.75 30.44
N THR A 404 15.92 5.80 29.57
CA THR A 404 16.68 4.59 29.94
C THR A 404 18.19 4.74 29.79
N GLY A 405 18.69 5.95 29.43
CA GLY A 405 20.13 6.20 29.30
C GLY A 405 20.74 5.68 27.99
N ARG A 406 19.92 5.22 27.04
CA ARG A 406 20.33 4.59 25.75
C ARG A 406 20.44 5.60 24.61
N TRP A 407 20.83 6.84 24.91
CA TRP A 407 20.90 7.97 23.98
C TRP A 407 21.82 7.73 22.78
N SER A 408 22.91 7.00 22.98
CA SER A 408 23.91 6.70 21.94
C SER A 408 23.35 5.83 20.80
N MET A 409 22.23 5.14 21.03
CA MET A 409 21.55 4.33 20.01
C MET A 409 20.55 5.12 19.17
N LEU A 410 20.28 6.39 19.51
CA LEU A 410 19.33 7.22 18.78
C LEU A 410 19.97 7.87 17.56
N HIS A 411 19.57 7.42 16.38
CA HIS A 411 19.95 8.09 15.15
C HIS A 411 19.31 9.50 15.09
N PRO A 412 20.02 10.53 14.58
CA PRO A 412 19.48 11.89 14.56
C PRO A 412 18.18 12.02 13.74
N ALA A 413 18.02 11.23 12.67
CA ALA A 413 16.78 11.19 11.90
C ALA A 413 15.56 10.80 12.76
N THR A 414 15.68 9.81 13.64
CA THR A 414 14.61 9.38 14.55
C THR A 414 14.20 10.52 15.48
N GLN A 415 15.18 11.26 15.99
CA GLN A 415 14.97 12.39 16.89
C GLN A 415 14.27 13.55 16.18
N ILE A 416 14.69 13.88 14.96
CA ILE A 416 14.06 14.91 14.14
C ILE A 416 12.60 14.54 13.85
N VAL A 417 12.34 13.31 13.42
CA VAL A 417 10.98 12.84 13.14
C VAL A 417 10.10 12.90 14.40
N ALA A 418 10.60 12.44 15.54
CA ALA A 418 9.88 12.55 16.81
C ALA A 418 9.60 14.02 17.19
N ALA A 419 10.59 14.91 17.05
CA ALA A 419 10.43 16.33 17.33
C ALA A 419 9.38 16.99 16.41
N LEU A 420 9.38 16.67 15.11
CA LEU A 420 8.38 17.16 14.17
C LEU A 420 6.97 16.71 14.58
N PHE A 421 6.81 15.48 15.08
CA PHE A 421 5.53 15.00 15.58
C PHE A 421 5.11 15.64 16.90
N VAL A 422 6.04 15.94 17.81
CA VAL A 422 5.76 16.72 19.02
C VAL A 422 5.27 18.11 18.65
N VAL A 423 5.96 18.79 17.72
CA VAL A 423 5.55 20.11 17.21
C VAL A 423 4.17 20.04 16.58
N ARG A 424 3.88 19.01 15.78
CA ARG A 424 2.54 18.78 15.21
C ARG A 424 1.47 18.74 16.30
N PHE A 425 1.65 17.93 17.35
CA PHE A 425 0.64 17.84 18.41
C PHE A 425 0.56 19.09 19.29
N ALA A 426 1.67 19.80 19.48
CA ALA A 426 1.69 21.00 20.31
C ALA A 426 1.02 22.21 19.63
N PHE A 427 1.14 22.33 18.30
CA PHE A 427 0.75 23.54 17.57
C PHE A 427 -0.37 23.34 16.53
N PHE A 428 -0.66 22.10 16.13
CA PHE A 428 -1.57 21.79 15.01
C PHE A 428 -2.56 20.67 15.36
N ALA A 429 -2.86 20.46 16.65
CA ALA A 429 -3.84 19.47 17.07
C ALA A 429 -5.26 20.01 16.88
N ASP A 430 -5.83 19.73 15.70
CA ASP A 430 -7.28 19.68 15.46
C ASP A 430 -7.61 18.40 14.66
#